data_AF-A0A3P5Z8C8-F1
#
_entry.id   AF-A0A3P5Z8C8-F1
#
_cell.length_a   1.000
_cell.length_b   1.000
_cell.length_c   1.000
_cell.angle_alpha   90.00
_cell.angle_beta   90.00
_cell.angle_gamma   90.00
#
_symmetry.space_group_name_H-M   'P 1'
#
loop_
_entity.id
_entity.type
_entity.pdbx_description
1 polymer ?
#
loop_
_entity_poly.entity_id
_entity_poly.type
_entity_poly.pdbx_seq_one_letter_code
_entity_poly.pdbx_strand_id
1 'polypeptide(L)'
;MTSPAASAAFAVVPYSTFNSLHLGRSTQSIVGWLIRFWDSRNINKNGEFMGITILLLDELDSVIHSFIPANRASQYRSSLKSGSIVRLDRFEVARVAHMYKVT
;
A
#
# COMPACT_ATOMS: atom_id res chain seq x y z
N MET A 1 31.96 -10.65 36.92
CA MET A 1 31.16 -11.53 36.04
C MET A 1 29.91 -10.77 35.67
N THR A 2 29.87 -10.17 34.47
CA THR A 2 28.74 -9.35 34.03
C THR A 2 27.97 -10.17 33.01
N SER A 3 26.72 -10.49 33.33
CA SER A 3 25.81 -11.25 32.46
C SER A 3 25.48 -10.43 31.20
N PRO A 4 25.42 -11.01 29.99
CA PRO A 4 24.99 -10.26 28.82
C PRO A 4 23.46 -10.09 28.89
N ALA A 5 23.01 -8.84 28.75
CA ALA A 5 21.59 -8.53 28.54
C ALA A 5 21.15 -9.15 27.21
N ALA A 6 20.11 -9.98 27.23
CA ALA A 6 19.49 -10.52 26.04
C ALA A 6 19.03 -9.35 25.14
N SER A 7 19.64 -9.25 23.95
CA SER A 7 19.14 -8.37 22.90
C SER A 7 17.73 -8.83 22.54
N ALA A 8 16.73 -7.99 22.82
CA ALA A 8 15.38 -8.24 22.39
C ALA A 8 15.38 -8.29 20.85
N ALA A 9 15.31 -9.50 20.30
CA ALA A 9 15.15 -9.70 18.88
C ALA A 9 13.82 -9.06 18.48
N PHE A 10 13.87 -7.93 17.77
CA PHE A 10 12.71 -7.43 17.04
C PHE A 10 12.30 -8.55 16.09
N ALA A 11 11.14 -9.16 16.33
CA ALA A 11 10.61 -10.16 15.42
C ALA A 11 10.44 -9.47 14.06
N VAL A 12 11.30 -9.81 13.11
CA VAL A 12 11.18 -9.35 11.73
C VAL A 12 9.92 -9.99 11.17
N VAL A 13 8.83 -9.24 11.14
CA VAL A 13 7.58 -9.74 10.57
C VAL A 13 7.79 -9.85 9.05
N PRO A 14 7.75 -11.07 8.48
CA PRO A 14 7.96 -11.27 7.06
C PRO A 14 6.92 -10.47 6.26
N TYR A 15 7.32 -10.04 5.07
CA TYR A 15 6.43 -9.39 4.12
C TYR A 15 6.41 -10.18 2.81
N SER A 16 5.34 -9.99 2.04
CA SER A 16 5.08 -10.68 0.78
C SER A 16 5.37 -9.76 -0.40
N THR A 17 5.78 -10.35 -1.52
CA THR A 17 5.91 -9.64 -2.80
C THR A 17 4.54 -9.49 -3.45
N PHE A 18 4.38 -8.53 -4.37
CA PHE A 18 3.08 -8.24 -4.96
C PHE A 18 2.52 -9.41 -5.78
N ASN A 19 3.38 -10.17 -6.46
CA ASN A 19 2.98 -11.35 -7.23
C ASN A 19 2.53 -12.54 -6.36
N SER A 20 2.83 -12.51 -5.06
CA SER A 20 2.42 -13.54 -4.10
C SER A 20 1.12 -13.20 -3.34
N LEU A 21 0.47 -12.10 -3.70
CA LEU A 21 -0.77 -11.67 -3.06
C LEU A 21 -1.97 -12.52 -3.45
N HIS A 22 -2.73 -12.95 -2.45
CA HIS A 22 -4.00 -13.65 -2.63
C HIS A 22 -5.17 -12.68 -2.62
N LEU A 23 -6.20 -12.98 -3.43
CA LEU A 23 -7.44 -12.18 -3.48
C LEU A 23 -8.19 -12.20 -2.14
N GLY A 24 -8.87 -11.10 -1.84
CA GLY A 24 -9.66 -10.90 -0.63
C GLY A 24 -8.89 -10.17 0.47
N ARG A 25 -9.40 -10.28 1.71
CA ARG A 25 -8.82 -9.61 2.88
C ARG A 25 -7.50 -10.28 3.25
N SER A 26 -6.41 -9.54 3.16
CA SER A 26 -5.07 -10.07 3.41
C SER A 26 -4.66 -9.90 4.87
N THR A 27 -4.06 -10.95 5.42
CA THR A 27 -3.27 -10.93 6.66
C THR A 27 -1.78 -10.74 6.37
N GLN A 28 -1.38 -10.72 5.10
CA GLN A 28 -0.01 -10.47 4.67
C GLN A 28 0.33 -9.00 4.89
N SER A 29 1.60 -8.75 5.14
CA SER A 29 2.19 -7.42 5.05
C SER A 29 2.92 -7.30 3.72
N ILE A 30 2.96 -6.10 3.15
CA ILE A 30 3.80 -5.80 1.99
C ILE A 30 4.70 -4.60 2.31
N VAL A 31 5.85 -4.55 1.65
CA VAL A 31 6.72 -3.39 1.63
C VAL A 31 6.83 -2.94 0.19
N GLY A 32 6.74 -1.64 -0.04
CA GLY A 32 6.84 -1.09 -1.39
C GLY A 32 7.41 0.31 -1.38
N TRP A 33 8.16 0.63 -2.43
CA TRP A 33 8.56 1.98 -2.75
C TRP A 33 7.38 2.75 -3.33
N LEU A 34 6.97 3.82 -2.65
CA LEU A 34 5.91 4.70 -3.11
C LEU A 34 6.42 5.60 -4.24
N ILE A 35 6.14 5.20 -5.48
CA ILE A 35 6.56 5.93 -6.68
C ILE A 35 5.83 7.28 -6.74
N ARG A 36 4.49 7.24 -6.66
CA ARG A 36 3.62 8.42 -6.78
C ARG A 36 2.23 8.13 -6.24
N PHE A 37 1.50 9.18 -5.90
CA PHE A 37 0.10 9.12 -5.49
C PHE A 37 -0.67 10.33 -6.03
N TRP A 38 -1.98 10.19 -6.22
CA TRP A 38 -2.85 11.25 -6.72
C TRP A 38 -4.29 11.06 -6.26
N ASP A 39 -5.07 12.14 -6.28
CA ASP A 39 -6.51 12.09 -5.98
C ASP A 39 -7.27 11.46 -7.15
N SER A 40 -7.99 10.37 -6.87
CA SER A 40 -8.91 9.73 -7.82
C SER A 40 -10.27 10.39 -7.73
N ARG A 41 -10.83 10.77 -8.88
CA ARG A 41 -12.12 11.47 -8.98
C ARG A 41 -13.07 10.76 -9.92
N ASN A 42 -14.36 10.76 -9.58
CA ASN A 42 -15.41 10.20 -10.41
C ASN A 42 -15.85 11.21 -11.47
N ILE A 43 -15.44 11.00 -12.71
CA ILE A 43 -15.78 11.89 -13.84
C ILE A 43 -17.30 11.93 -14.06
N ASN A 44 -17.99 10.81 -13.90
CA ASN A 44 -19.44 10.71 -14.11
C ASN A 44 -20.26 11.38 -12.98
N LYS A 45 -19.64 11.64 -11.84
CA LYS A 45 -20.28 12.30 -10.68
C LYS A 45 -19.63 13.65 -10.40
N ASN A 46 -19.50 14.48 -11.42
CA ASN A 46 -19.04 15.86 -11.29
C ASN A 46 -17.65 16.00 -10.63
N GLY A 47 -16.76 15.02 -10.82
CA GLY A 47 -15.43 15.01 -10.23
C GLY A 47 -15.41 14.70 -8.73
N GLU A 48 -16.44 14.03 -8.19
CA GLU A 48 -16.51 13.59 -6.80
C GLU A 48 -15.21 12.88 -6.37
N PHE A 49 -14.64 13.30 -5.25
CA PHE A 49 -13.43 12.68 -4.71
C PHE A 49 -13.72 11.25 -4.24
N MET A 50 -13.11 10.28 -4.92
CA MET A 50 -13.30 8.86 -4.60
C MET A 50 -12.28 8.34 -3.59
N GLY A 51 -11.07 8.89 -3.60
CA GLY A 51 -9.97 8.42 -2.78
C GLY A 51 -8.61 8.81 -3.34
N ILE A 52 -7.57 8.20 -2.80
CA ILE A 52 -6.18 8.41 -3.22
C ILE A 52 -5.70 7.12 -3.89
N THR A 53 -5.29 7.20 -5.15
CA THR A 53 -4.57 6.12 -5.83
C THR A 53 -3.08 6.24 -5.52
N ILE A 54 -2.45 5.11 -5.22
CA ILE A 54 -1.03 5.00 -4.89
C ILE A 54 -0.40 3.98 -5.83
N LEU A 55 0.78 4.28 -6.35
CA LEU A 55 1.59 3.36 -7.14
C LEU A 55 2.79 2.90 -6.32
N LEU A 56 2.91 1.59 -6.12
CA LEU A 56 3.98 0.97 -5.36
C LEU A 56 4.81 0.06 -6.25
N LEU A 57 6.11 -0.04 -5.94
CA LEU A 57 7.08 -0.97 -6.52
C LEU A 57 7.65 -1.87 -5.40
N ASP A 58 7.66 -3.19 -5.58
CA ASP A 58 8.32 -4.11 -4.63
C ASP A 58 9.77 -4.40 -5.03
N GLU A 59 10.46 -5.24 -4.26
CA GLU A 59 11.86 -5.62 -4.54
C GLU A 59 12.05 -6.51 -5.79
N LEU A 60 10.97 -7.02 -6.39
CA LEU A 60 11.01 -7.84 -7.60
C LEU A 60 10.59 -7.03 -8.85
N ASP A 61 10.75 -5.71 -8.79
CA ASP A 61 10.36 -4.76 -9.84
C ASP A 61 8.87 -4.89 -10.26
N SER A 62 8.03 -5.42 -9.38
CA SER A 62 6.59 -5.57 -9.64
C SER A 62 5.86 -4.33 -9.17
N VAL A 63 4.87 -3.89 -9.96
CA VAL A 63 4.12 -2.65 -9.68
C VAL A 63 2.67 -2.98 -9.36
N ILE A 64 2.15 -2.40 -8.27
CA ILE A 64 0.74 -2.50 -7.90
C ILE A 64 0.12 -1.12 -7.70
N HIS A 65 -1.16 -1.02 -8.09
CA HIS A 65 -2.00 0.12 -7.71
C HIS A 65 -2.70 -0.21 -6.40
N SER A 66 -2.52 0.65 -5.41
CA SER A 66 -3.27 0.63 -4.17
C SER A 66 -4.25 1.80 -4.14
N PHE A 67 -5.33 1.65 -3.37
CA PHE A 67 -6.38 2.66 -3.30
C PHE A 67 -6.80 2.88 -1.84
N ILE A 68 -6.76 4.14 -1.41
CA ILE A 68 -7.29 4.57 -0.12
C ILE A 68 -8.64 5.26 -0.37
N PRO A 69 -9.77 4.71 0.09
CA PRO A 69 -11.07 5.32 -0.14
C PRO A 69 -11.20 6.68 0.56
N ALA A 70 -12.05 7.56 0.03
CA ALA A 70 -12.22 8.94 0.51
C ALA A 70 -12.49 9.03 2.02
N ASN A 71 -13.27 8.10 2.58
CA ASN A 71 -13.58 8.05 4.01
C ASN A 71 -12.36 7.75 4.91
N ARG A 72 -11.25 7.26 4.35
CA ARG A 72 -9.98 7.01 5.05
C ARG A 72 -8.86 7.96 4.61
N ALA A 73 -9.06 8.73 3.54
CA ALA A 73 -8.00 9.53 2.94
C ALA A 73 -7.34 10.48 3.95
N SER A 74 -8.12 11.19 4.77
CA SER A 74 -7.59 12.14 5.77
C SER A 74 -6.65 11.50 6.79
N GLN A 75 -6.87 10.22 7.14
CA GLN A 75 -6.08 9.50 8.13
C GLN A 75 -4.68 9.16 7.62
N TYR A 76 -4.54 8.92 6.32
CA TYR A 76 -3.29 8.45 5.72
C TYR A 76 -2.55 9.54 4.94
N ARG A 77 -3.23 10.61 4.51
CA ARG A 77 -2.67 11.60 3.58
C ARG A 77 -1.39 12.24 4.07
N SER A 78 -1.28 12.57 5.37
CA SER A 78 -0.07 13.15 5.96
C SER A 78 1.12 12.20 5.95
N SER A 79 0.88 10.89 5.90
CA SER A 79 1.92 9.84 5.86
C SER A 79 2.38 9.51 4.44
N LEU A 80 1.67 9.96 3.40
CA LEU A 80 2.02 9.68 2.01
C LEU A 80 3.11 10.65 1.52
N LYS A 81 4.28 10.10 1.19
CA LYS A 81 5.40 10.84 0.62
C LYS A 81 5.98 10.09 -0.57
N SER A 82 5.92 10.69 -1.77
CA SER A 82 6.59 10.10 -2.94
C SER A 82 8.07 9.91 -2.66
N GLY A 83 8.60 8.77 -3.07
CA GLY A 83 9.98 8.38 -2.80
C GLY A 83 10.18 7.61 -1.49
N SER A 84 9.18 7.49 -0.61
CA SER A 84 9.33 6.73 0.65
C SER A 84 9.10 5.23 0.46
N ILE A 85 9.80 4.41 1.23
CA ILE A 85 9.45 3.00 1.42
C ILE A 85 8.34 2.92 2.46
N VAL A 86 7.23 2.26 2.11
CA VAL A 86 6.06 2.11 2.98
C VAL A 86 5.80 0.64 3.26
N ARG A 87 5.35 0.34 4.48
CA ARG A 87 4.78 -0.96 4.85
C ARG A 87 3.26 -0.83 4.89
N LEU A 88 2.57 -1.78 4.28
CA LEU A 88 1.10 -1.86 4.32
C LEU A 88 0.68 -3.17 4.98
N ASP A 89 -0.28 -3.05 5.89
CA ASP A 89 -0.87 -4.15 6.64
C ASP A 89 -2.40 -4.06 6.55
N ARG A 90 -3.09 -5.20 6.68
CA ARG A 90 -4.57 -5.30 6.74
C ARG A 90 -5.27 -4.59 5.56
N PHE A 91 -4.85 -4.93 4.35
CA PHE A 91 -5.45 -4.46 3.11
C PHE A 91 -6.30 -5.55 2.45
N GLU A 92 -7.05 -5.15 1.42
CA GLU A 92 -7.82 -6.05 0.57
C GLU A 92 -7.19 -6.08 -0.82
N VAL A 93 -7.10 -7.27 -1.42
CA VAL A 93 -6.59 -7.48 -2.77
C VAL A 93 -7.75 -7.83 -3.67
N ALA A 94 -7.99 -7.00 -4.69
CA ALA A 94 -9.04 -7.22 -5.66
C ALA A 94 -8.47 -7.15 -7.08
N ARG A 95 -9.09 -7.92 -7.99
CA ARG A 95 -8.84 -7.74 -9.43
C ARG A 95 -9.52 -6.45 -9.88
N VAL A 96 -8.75 -5.53 -10.43
CA VAL A 96 -9.30 -4.34 -11.08
C VAL A 96 -9.73 -4.73 -12.49
N ALA A 97 -11.02 -4.59 -12.80
CA ALA A 97 -11.50 -4.68 -14.18
C ALA A 97 -10.82 -3.58 -15.00
N HIS A 98 -10.39 -3.90 -16.24
CA HIS A 98 -9.61 -3.01 -17.13
C HIS A 98 -10.27 -1.65 -17.47
N MET A 99 -11.41 -1.31 -16.86
CA MET A 99 -12.21 -0.13 -17.17
C MET A 99 -11.71 1.20 -16.54
N TYR A 100 -10.76 1.17 -15.60
CA TYR A 100 -10.35 2.36 -14.83
C TYR A 100 -8.85 2.70 -14.88
N LYS A 101 -8.11 2.15 -15.84
CA LYS A 101 -6.67 2.43 -15.97
C LYS A 101 -6.44 3.65 -16.87
N VAL A 102 -6.44 4.84 -16.27
CA VAL A 102 -5.84 6.03 -16.89
C VAL A 102 -4.35 6.00 -16.55
N THR A 103 -3.50 5.95 -17.57
CA THR A 103 -2.03 5.83 -17.43
C THR A 103 -1.41 7.22 -17.31
#